data_AF-A0A7J4I969-F1
#
_entry.id   AF-A0A7J4I969-F1
#
_cell.length_a   1.000
_cell.length_b   1.000
_cell.length_c   1.000
_cell.angle_alpha   90.00
_cell.angle_beta   90.00
_cell.angle_gamma   90.00
#
_symmetry.space_group_name_H-M   'P 1'
#
loop_
_entity.id
_entity.type
_entity.pdbx_description
1 polymer ?
#
loop_
_entity_poly.entity_id
_entity_poly.type
_entity_poly.pdbx_seq_one_letter_code
_entity_poly.pdbx_strand_id
1 'polypeptide(L)'
;KKDKNAFITAIKAEEKEIYDEIKPIDPNLKVDVTSTEQSKNTLEKTSQIKLLNLLHGLPHGVHQMNYDIKTLVNTSTNLATVAVKENTIVIGISSRSPMKSALQDMRDRIKAIADLAGAKVTEGTPYPGWKPDLQSKILALSKKTFKDMFKTEPKIEAIHAGLECG
;
A
#
# COMPACT_ATOMS: atom_id res chain seq x y z
N LYS A 1 9.12 -15.95 -31.11
CA LYS A 1 9.55 -17.36 -30.88
C LYS A 1 11.02 -17.49 -30.46
N LYS A 2 11.98 -16.70 -30.99
CA LYS A 2 13.43 -16.85 -30.69
C LYS A 2 13.86 -16.58 -29.23
N ASP A 3 13.10 -15.79 -28.45
CA ASP A 3 13.47 -15.42 -27.07
C ASP A 3 12.61 -16.04 -25.95
N LYS A 4 11.78 -17.05 -26.25
CA LYS A 4 10.90 -17.64 -25.22
C LYS A 4 11.71 -18.24 -24.06
N ASN A 5 12.76 -19.00 -24.36
CA ASN A 5 13.56 -19.65 -23.32
C ASN A 5 14.36 -18.62 -22.53
N ALA A 6 14.96 -17.63 -23.20
CA ALA A 6 15.67 -16.55 -22.53
C ALA A 6 14.75 -15.76 -21.57
N PHE A 7 13.52 -15.44 -22.01
CA PHE A 7 12.52 -14.79 -21.17
C PHE A 7 12.13 -15.64 -19.95
N ILE A 8 11.81 -16.93 -20.14
CA ILE A 8 11.46 -17.83 -19.03
C ILE A 8 12.63 -17.93 -18.04
N THR A 9 13.85 -18.09 -18.54
CA THR A 9 15.04 -18.16 -17.69
C THR A 9 15.22 -16.89 -16.87
N ALA A 10 15.04 -15.70 -17.46
CA ALA A 10 15.13 -14.43 -16.74
C ALA A 10 14.06 -14.33 -15.64
N ILE A 11 12.79 -14.63 -15.94
CA ILE A 11 11.70 -14.59 -14.95
C ILE A 11 11.93 -15.59 -13.81
N LYS A 12 12.44 -16.79 -14.11
CA LYS A 12 12.73 -17.80 -13.08
C LYS A 12 13.93 -17.42 -12.20
N ALA A 13 14.89 -16.67 -12.73
CA ALA A 13 15.97 -16.12 -11.93
C ALA A 13 15.44 -15.07 -10.94
N GLU A 14 14.64 -14.11 -11.42
CA GLU A 14 13.99 -13.09 -10.59
C GLU A 14 13.05 -13.70 -9.53
N GLU A 15 12.21 -14.68 -9.91
CA GLU A 15 11.35 -15.40 -8.96
C GLU A 15 12.16 -16.00 -7.81
N LYS A 16 13.30 -16.62 -8.11
CA LYS A 16 14.15 -17.23 -7.10
C LYS A 16 14.74 -16.18 -6.15
N GLU A 17 15.24 -15.07 -6.69
CA GLU A 17 15.81 -13.99 -5.89
C GLU A 17 14.76 -13.39 -4.93
N ILE A 18 13.56 -13.09 -5.44
CA ILE A 18 12.45 -12.57 -4.64
C ILE A 18 12.00 -13.62 -3.61
N TYR A 19 11.86 -14.89 -4.00
CA TYR A 19 11.49 -15.97 -3.08
C TYR A 19 12.49 -16.08 -1.92
N ASP A 20 13.79 -16.05 -2.21
CA ASP A 20 14.81 -16.14 -1.16
C ASP A 20 14.77 -14.96 -0.19
N GLU A 21 14.38 -13.78 -0.66
CA GLU A 21 14.15 -12.59 0.16
C GLU A 21 12.90 -12.72 1.06
N ILE A 22 11.76 -13.13 0.50
CA ILE A 22 10.46 -13.02 1.19
C ILE A 22 9.94 -14.33 1.80
N LYS A 23 10.59 -15.48 1.58
CA LYS A 23 10.15 -16.79 2.12
C LYS A 23 9.82 -16.84 3.61
N PRO A 24 10.42 -16.04 4.54
CA PRO A 24 9.99 -16.07 5.94
C PRO A 24 8.57 -15.54 6.16
N ILE A 25 8.06 -14.68 5.25
CA ILE A 25 6.75 -14.03 5.34
C ILE A 25 5.77 -14.51 4.26
N ASP A 26 6.27 -14.99 3.12
CA ASP A 26 5.48 -15.63 2.07
C ASP A 26 6.23 -16.85 1.48
N PRO A 27 6.12 -18.02 2.14
CA PRO A 27 6.80 -19.25 1.68
C PRO A 27 6.16 -19.87 0.44
N ASN A 28 5.05 -19.31 -0.06
CA ASN A 28 4.29 -19.88 -1.17
C ASN A 28 4.37 -19.03 -2.45
N LEU A 29 5.24 -18.01 -2.49
CA LEU A 29 5.46 -17.21 -3.69
C LEU A 29 5.78 -18.12 -4.88
N LYS A 30 5.01 -17.93 -5.96
CA LYS A 30 5.16 -18.69 -7.21
C LYS A 30 4.84 -17.79 -8.39
N VAL A 31 5.68 -17.85 -9.42
CA VAL A 31 5.51 -17.15 -10.69
C VAL A 31 5.33 -18.17 -11.81
N ASP A 32 4.12 -18.24 -12.36
CA ASP A 32 3.81 -19.11 -13.49
C ASP A 32 3.95 -18.37 -14.82
N VAL A 33 4.63 -19.00 -15.78
CA VAL A 33 4.79 -18.47 -17.14
C VAL A 33 4.05 -19.38 -18.12
N THR A 34 2.89 -18.93 -18.58
CA THR A 34 2.06 -19.68 -19.53
C THR A 34 2.09 -19.02 -20.90
N SER A 35 2.07 -19.84 -21.96
CA SER A 35 1.87 -19.31 -23.31
C SER A 35 0.40 -18.94 -23.50
N THR A 36 0.15 -17.83 -24.19
CA THR A 36 -1.19 -17.35 -24.55
C THR A 36 -1.26 -17.09 -26.04
N GLU A 37 -2.48 -16.98 -26.56
CA GLU A 37 -2.70 -16.46 -27.91
C GLU A 37 -2.17 -15.04 -28.02
N GLN A 38 -1.71 -14.69 -29.22
CA GLN A 38 -1.20 -13.35 -29.49
C GLN A 38 -2.33 -12.33 -29.37
N SER A 39 -2.14 -11.33 -28.50
CA SER A 39 -3.09 -10.21 -28.41
C SER A 39 -3.09 -9.40 -29.70
N LYS A 40 -4.27 -8.93 -30.11
CA LYS A 40 -4.44 -7.99 -31.23
C LYS A 40 -3.84 -6.61 -30.91
N ASN A 41 -3.89 -6.22 -29.64
CA ASN A 41 -3.42 -4.92 -29.15
C ASN A 41 -2.39 -5.13 -28.04
N THR A 42 -1.30 -4.38 -28.10
CA THR A 42 -0.28 -4.33 -27.05
C THR A 42 0.02 -2.88 -26.72
N LEU A 43 0.60 -2.63 -25.54
CA LEU A 43 1.11 -1.30 -25.22
C LEU A 43 2.20 -0.90 -26.22
N GLU A 44 2.19 0.37 -26.64
CA GLU A 44 3.35 0.95 -27.29
C GLU A 44 4.54 0.96 -26.33
N LYS A 45 5.76 0.83 -26.86
CA LYS A 45 6.99 0.78 -26.05
C LYS A 45 7.12 1.99 -25.11
N THR A 46 6.76 3.17 -25.59
CA THR A 46 6.74 4.42 -24.81
C THR A 46 5.78 4.34 -23.63
N SER A 47 4.55 3.88 -23.87
CA SER A 47 3.51 3.70 -22.85
C SER A 47 3.90 2.61 -21.84
N GLN A 48 4.50 1.51 -22.30
CA GLN A 48 5.01 0.45 -21.43
C GLN A 48 6.10 0.97 -20.48
N ILE A 49 7.09 1.70 -21.00
CA ILE A 49 8.18 2.26 -20.17
C ILE A 49 7.62 3.25 -19.14
N LYS A 50 6.70 4.14 -19.55
CA LYS A 50 6.04 5.07 -18.63
C LYS A 50 5.29 4.35 -17.53
N LEU A 51 4.52 3.31 -17.87
CA LEU A 51 3.78 2.51 -16.90
C LEU A 51 4.72 1.83 -15.90
N LEU A 52 5.76 1.15 -16.38
CA LEU A 52 6.70 0.43 -15.52
C LEU A 52 7.45 1.39 -14.58
N ASN A 53 7.91 2.54 -15.10
CA ASN A 53 8.55 3.56 -14.27
C ASN A 53 7.59 4.17 -13.25
N LEU A 54 6.33 4.40 -13.64
CA LEU A 54 5.30 4.89 -12.72
C LEU A 54 5.05 3.89 -11.60
N LEU A 55 4.81 2.62 -11.93
CA LEU A 55 4.57 1.55 -10.95
C LEU A 55 5.76 1.36 -10.01
N HIS A 56 6.98 1.44 -10.53
CA HIS A 56 8.19 1.33 -9.73
C HIS A 56 8.44 2.56 -8.83
N GLY A 57 8.07 3.75 -9.30
CA GLY A 57 8.25 5.00 -8.54
C GLY A 57 7.18 5.26 -7.48
N LEU A 58 5.96 4.73 -7.66
CA LEU A 58 4.84 4.92 -6.74
C LEU A 58 5.14 4.27 -5.38
N PRO A 59 4.87 4.96 -4.26
CA PRO A 59 5.11 4.41 -2.92
C PRO A 59 4.12 3.27 -2.59
N HIS A 60 4.59 2.29 -1.83
CA HIS A 60 3.79 1.18 -1.30
C HIS A 60 4.29 0.78 0.10
N GLY A 61 3.37 0.39 0.99
CA GLY A 61 3.65 -0.10 2.33
C GLY A 61 3.64 0.97 3.43
N VAL A 62 4.35 0.70 4.52
CA VAL A 62 4.52 1.62 5.65
C VAL A 62 5.43 2.77 5.22
N HIS A 63 4.92 3.99 5.32
CA HIS A 63 5.71 5.19 5.07
C HIS A 63 6.38 5.71 6.34
N GLN A 64 5.65 5.68 7.46
CA GLN A 64 6.13 6.25 8.72
C GLN A 64 5.47 5.56 9.92
N MET A 65 6.29 5.21 10.92
CA MET A 65 5.81 4.81 12.25
C MET A 65 5.43 6.04 13.07
N ASN A 66 4.55 5.86 14.06
CA ASN A 66 4.11 6.92 14.94
C ASN A 66 5.22 7.31 15.93
N TYR A 67 5.41 8.61 16.15
CA TYR A 67 6.48 9.14 16.99
C TYR A 67 6.22 8.91 18.48
N ASP A 68 4.96 8.89 18.91
CA ASP A 68 4.56 8.69 20.30
C ASP A 68 4.40 7.19 20.62
N ILE A 69 3.88 6.40 19.66
CA ILE A 69 3.59 4.97 19.79
C ILE A 69 4.41 4.18 18.76
N LYS A 70 5.63 3.76 19.12
CA LYS A 70 6.61 3.15 18.20
C LYS A 70 6.11 1.91 17.44
N THR A 71 5.15 1.17 17.99
CA THR A 71 4.57 -0.03 17.37
C THR A 71 3.42 0.28 16.40
N LEU A 72 2.94 1.52 16.36
CA LEU A 72 1.81 1.94 15.55
C LEU A 72 2.28 2.55 14.23
N VAL A 73 1.72 2.11 13.12
CA VAL A 73 1.90 2.76 11.82
C VAL A 73 1.17 4.10 11.83
N ASN A 74 1.89 5.19 11.51
CA ASN A 74 1.30 6.51 11.35
C ASN A 74 0.78 6.70 9.92
N THR A 75 1.66 6.63 8.94
CA THR A 75 1.28 6.83 7.54
C THR A 75 1.63 5.59 6.73
N SER A 76 0.70 5.12 5.91
CA SER A 76 0.92 4.04 4.94
C SER A 76 0.23 4.34 3.63
N THR A 77 0.61 3.61 2.59
CA THR A 77 -0.07 3.65 1.30
C THR A 77 -0.09 2.28 0.67
N ASN A 78 -1.19 1.91 0.03
CA ASN A 78 -1.36 0.62 -0.63
C ASN A 78 -1.67 0.83 -2.10
N LEU A 79 -0.74 0.45 -2.99
CA LEU A 79 -1.00 0.28 -4.42
C LEU A 79 -1.79 -1.02 -4.59
N ALA A 80 -3.12 -0.89 -4.61
CA ALA A 80 -4.05 -1.99 -4.43
C ALA A 80 -4.43 -2.71 -5.73
N THR A 81 -4.56 -1.96 -6.83
CA THR A 81 -5.02 -2.51 -8.11
C THR A 81 -4.30 -1.86 -9.28
N VAL A 82 -3.96 -2.66 -10.28
CA VAL A 82 -3.56 -2.20 -11.62
C VAL A 82 -4.47 -2.91 -12.61
N ALA A 83 -5.32 -2.16 -13.30
CA ALA A 83 -6.31 -2.73 -14.22
C ALA A 83 -6.26 -2.04 -15.58
N VAL A 84 -6.28 -2.83 -16.65
CA VAL A 84 -6.47 -2.32 -18.01
C VAL A 84 -7.98 -2.17 -18.23
N LYS A 85 -8.42 -0.96 -18.58
CA LYS A 85 -9.81 -0.63 -18.94
C LYS A 85 -9.82 0.02 -20.32
N GLU A 86 -10.30 -0.74 -21.31
CA GLU A 86 -10.32 -0.32 -22.72
C GLU A 86 -8.92 0.17 -23.15
N ASN A 87 -8.77 1.49 -23.39
CA ASN A 87 -7.52 2.11 -23.81
C ASN A 87 -6.78 2.84 -22.67
N THR A 88 -7.11 2.55 -21.41
CA THR A 88 -6.51 3.19 -20.24
C THR A 88 -6.06 2.17 -19.21
N ILE A 89 -5.06 2.54 -18.41
CA ILE A 89 -4.66 1.78 -17.23
C ILE A 89 -5.09 2.57 -16.01
N VAL A 90 -5.82 1.91 -15.12
CA VAL A 90 -6.30 2.49 -13.87
C VAL A 90 -5.51 1.88 -12.72
N ILE A 91 -4.82 2.74 -11.98
CA ILE A 91 -4.06 2.37 -10.79
C ILE A 91 -4.85 2.86 -9.57
N GLY A 92 -5.19 1.95 -8.68
CA GLY A 92 -5.90 2.23 -7.43
C GLY A 92 -4.93 2.28 -6.26
N ILE A 93 -4.87 3.41 -5.56
CA ILE A 93 -3.99 3.61 -4.40
C ILE A 93 -4.81 4.10 -3.21
N SER A 94 -4.55 3.51 -2.04
CA SER A 94 -5.21 3.87 -0.77
C SER A 94 -4.16 4.31 0.25
N SER A 95 -4.08 5.60 0.51
CA SER A 95 -3.22 6.17 1.56
C SER A 95 -4.00 6.39 2.87
N ARG A 96 -3.33 6.20 4.01
CA ARG A 96 -3.93 6.31 5.35
C ARG A 96 -3.00 7.06 6.28
N SER A 97 -3.56 7.95 7.11
CA SER A 97 -2.86 8.58 8.22
C SER A 97 -3.85 9.10 9.27
N PRO A 98 -3.54 9.05 10.58
CA PRO A 98 -4.33 9.76 11.58
C PRO A 98 -4.15 11.28 11.47
N MET A 99 -3.11 11.75 10.76
CA MET A 99 -2.79 13.17 10.59
C MET A 99 -3.16 13.63 9.19
N LYS A 100 -4.09 14.60 9.10
CA LYS A 100 -4.56 15.16 7.81
C LYS A 100 -3.40 15.71 6.97
N SER A 101 -2.46 16.42 7.60
CA SER A 101 -1.29 16.97 6.90
C SER A 101 -0.41 15.88 6.29
N ALA A 102 -0.14 14.80 7.04
CA ALA A 102 0.68 13.69 6.55
C ALA A 102 -0.03 12.84 5.49
N LEU A 103 -1.37 12.72 5.57
CA LEU A 103 -2.17 12.12 4.49
C LEU A 103 -2.06 12.95 3.20
N GLN A 104 -2.18 14.27 3.31
CA GLN A 104 -2.11 15.16 2.14
C GLN A 104 -0.71 15.14 1.52
N ASP A 105 0.35 15.19 2.33
CA ASP A 105 1.73 15.08 1.84
C ASP A 105 1.96 13.80 1.03
N MET A 106 1.47 12.65 1.52
CA MET A 106 1.54 11.39 0.77
C MET A 106 0.78 11.45 -0.56
N ARG A 107 -0.41 12.06 -0.58
CA ARG A 107 -1.22 12.25 -1.81
C ARG A 107 -0.51 13.16 -2.80
N ASP A 108 0.06 14.26 -2.33
CA ASP A 108 0.80 15.23 -3.14
C ASP A 108 2.05 14.59 -3.75
N ARG A 109 2.76 13.75 -2.98
CA ARG A 109 3.89 12.94 -3.49
C ARG A 109 3.46 11.98 -4.58
N ILE A 110 2.39 11.21 -4.36
CA ILE A 110 1.83 10.30 -5.37
C ILE A 110 1.46 11.08 -6.64
N LYS A 111 0.83 12.24 -6.47
CA LYS A 111 0.45 13.11 -7.57
C LYS A 111 1.66 13.62 -8.35
N ALA A 112 2.69 14.11 -7.67
CA ALA A 112 3.91 14.57 -8.33
C ALA A 112 4.56 13.46 -9.18
N ILE A 113 4.61 12.23 -8.67
CA ILE A 113 5.14 11.07 -9.42
C ILE A 113 4.27 10.75 -10.63
N ALA A 114 2.94 10.76 -10.47
CA ALA A 114 1.99 10.52 -11.56
C ALA A 114 2.06 11.60 -12.65
N ASP A 115 2.18 12.87 -12.26
CA ASP A 115 2.31 14.01 -13.17
C ASP A 115 3.59 13.90 -14.01
N LEU A 116 4.72 13.49 -13.41
CA LEU A 116 5.97 13.20 -14.13
C LEU A 116 5.82 12.09 -15.17
N ALA A 117 4.96 11.11 -14.92
CA ALA A 117 4.63 10.05 -15.88
C ALA A 117 3.57 10.47 -16.93
N GLY A 118 2.96 11.65 -16.77
CA GLY A 118 1.87 12.14 -17.61
C GLY A 118 0.52 11.46 -17.31
N ALA A 119 0.34 10.89 -16.12
CA ALA A 119 -0.90 10.26 -15.70
C ALA A 119 -1.85 11.30 -15.07
N LYS A 120 -3.16 11.09 -15.23
CA LYS A 120 -4.18 11.90 -14.55
C LYS A 120 -4.48 11.31 -13.18
N VAL A 121 -4.49 12.14 -12.14
CA VAL A 121 -4.84 11.75 -10.77
C VAL A 121 -6.22 12.29 -10.38
N THR A 122 -7.02 11.43 -9.78
CA THR A 122 -8.30 11.79 -9.14
C THR A 122 -8.28 11.32 -7.69
N GLU A 123 -8.57 12.22 -6.77
CA GLU A 123 -8.61 11.92 -5.34
C GLU A 123 -10.04 11.71 -4.85
N GLY A 124 -10.23 10.69 -4.02
CA GLY A 124 -11.48 10.51 -3.28
C GLY A 124 -11.54 11.38 -2.02
N THR A 125 -12.75 11.53 -1.49
CA THR A 125 -13.00 12.21 -0.22
C THR A 125 -12.28 11.50 0.92
N PRO A 126 -11.40 12.18 1.68
CA PRO A 126 -10.80 11.58 2.87
C PRO A 126 -11.85 11.44 3.98
N TYR A 127 -11.74 10.39 4.78
CA TYR A 127 -12.36 10.35 6.10
C TYR A 127 -11.33 10.77 7.15
N PRO A 128 -11.74 11.45 8.23
CA PRO A 128 -10.84 11.90 9.27
C PRO A 128 -10.23 10.72 10.03
N GLY A 129 -8.99 10.90 10.49
CA GLY A 129 -8.35 9.96 11.40
C GLY A 129 -8.54 10.40 12.84
N TRP A 130 -8.52 9.44 13.77
CA TRP A 130 -8.59 9.71 15.20
C TRP A 130 -7.20 9.67 15.82
N LYS A 131 -6.69 10.84 16.26
CA LYS A 131 -5.42 10.91 17.00
C LYS A 131 -5.66 10.43 18.44
N PRO A 132 -4.94 9.40 18.93
CA PRO A 132 -5.08 8.97 20.33
C PRO A 132 -4.70 10.08 21.31
N ASP A 133 -5.57 10.32 22.30
CA ASP A 133 -5.27 11.15 23.47
C ASP A 133 -5.06 10.26 24.69
N LEU A 134 -3.78 10.06 25.05
CA LEU A 134 -3.40 9.21 26.18
C LEU A 134 -3.69 9.87 27.54
N GLN A 135 -3.99 11.18 27.57
CA GLN A 135 -4.34 11.93 28.78
C GLN A 135 -5.86 12.05 28.98
N SER A 136 -6.64 11.42 28.11
CA SER A 136 -8.09 11.47 28.14
C SER A 136 -8.68 10.95 29.47
N LYS A 137 -9.53 11.77 30.10
CA LYS A 137 -10.22 11.40 31.34
C LYS A 137 -11.13 10.18 31.17
N ILE A 138 -11.79 10.05 30.02
CA ILE A 138 -12.64 8.89 29.75
C ILE A 138 -11.82 7.63 29.57
N LEU A 139 -10.64 7.72 28.93
CA LEU A 139 -9.70 6.59 28.83
C LEU A 139 -9.26 6.12 30.23
N ALA A 140 -8.92 7.05 31.13
CA ALA A 140 -8.54 6.73 32.49
C ALA A 140 -9.68 6.04 33.27
N LEU A 141 -10.91 6.53 33.14
CA LEU A 141 -12.09 5.92 33.77
C LEU A 141 -12.39 4.52 33.23
N SER A 142 -12.32 4.35 31.90
CA SER A 142 -12.54 3.05 31.25
C SER A 142 -11.50 2.02 31.69
N LYS A 143 -10.23 2.41 31.81
CA LYS A 143 -9.16 1.55 32.33
C LYS A 143 -9.47 1.05 33.73
N LYS A 144 -9.81 1.98 34.64
CA LYS A 144 -10.15 1.65 36.02
C LYS A 144 -11.33 0.67 36.08
N THR A 145 -12.40 0.99 35.37
CA THR A 145 -13.63 0.18 35.37
C THR A 145 -13.37 -1.24 34.84
N PHE A 146 -12.60 -1.37 33.75
CA PHE A 146 -12.21 -2.66 33.21
C PHE A 146 -11.42 -3.51 34.22
N LYS A 147 -10.42 -2.90 34.88
CA LYS A 147 -9.61 -3.58 35.90
C LYS A 147 -10.47 -4.02 37.09
N ASP A 148 -11.41 -3.19 37.52
CA ASP A 148 -12.31 -3.50 38.63
C ASP A 148 -13.21 -4.70 38.30
N MET A 149 -13.67 -4.82 37.05
CA MET A 149 -14.54 -5.91 36.57
C MET A 149 -13.78 -7.21 36.31
N PHE A 150 -12.68 -7.15 35.55
CA PHE A 150 -11.99 -8.32 35.01
C PHE A 150 -10.72 -8.70 35.77
N LYS A 151 -10.36 -7.93 36.80
CA LYS A 151 -9.18 -8.13 37.66
C LYS A 151 -7.85 -8.23 36.88
N THR A 152 -7.81 -7.67 35.67
CA THR A 152 -6.66 -7.64 34.77
C THR A 152 -6.56 -6.27 34.11
N GLU A 153 -5.35 -5.85 33.74
CA GLU A 153 -5.14 -4.58 33.03
C GLU A 153 -5.64 -4.69 31.58
N PRO A 154 -6.40 -3.71 31.07
CA PRO A 154 -6.81 -3.73 29.67
C PRO A 154 -5.61 -3.44 28.75
N LYS A 155 -5.59 -4.11 27.61
CA LYS A 155 -4.68 -3.75 26.50
C LYS A 155 -5.25 -2.52 25.80
N ILE A 156 -4.50 -1.43 25.80
CA ILE A 156 -4.90 -0.19 25.11
C ILE A 156 -4.14 -0.13 23.79
N GLU A 157 -4.90 -0.16 22.70
CA GLU A 157 -4.33 -0.17 21.35
C GLU A 157 -5.00 0.89 20.49
N ALA A 158 -4.20 1.50 19.62
CA ALA A 158 -4.69 2.17 18.43
C ALA A 158 -4.53 1.23 17.25
N ILE A 159 -5.45 1.29 16.29
CA ILE A 159 -5.40 0.46 15.09
C ILE A 159 -5.12 1.34 13.87
N HIS A 160 -4.32 0.83 12.94
CA HIS A 160 -4.10 1.49 11.65
C HIS A 160 -5.23 1.14 10.67
N ALA A 161 -6.45 1.56 11.01
CA ALA A 161 -7.67 1.31 10.27
C ALA A 161 -8.62 2.52 10.32
N GLY A 162 -9.72 2.49 9.56
CA GLY A 162 -10.79 3.47 9.67
C GLY A 162 -11.83 3.03 10.71
N LEU A 163 -12.20 3.94 11.61
CA LEU A 163 -13.31 3.80 12.55
C LEU A 163 -14.18 5.05 12.48
N GLU A 164 -15.44 4.92 12.89
CA GLU A 164 -16.42 6.03 12.90
C GLU A 164 -16.10 7.12 13.93
N CYS A 165 -15.20 6.85 14.88
CA CYS A 165 -14.82 7.78 15.94
C CYS A 165 -13.92 8.95 15.49
N GLY A 166 -13.49 8.96 14.21
CA GLY A 166 -12.62 9.97 13.63
C GLY A 166 -13.34 11.22 13.17
#